data_AF-A0A1Z8MWI3-F1
#
_entry.id   AF-A0A1Z8MWI3-F1
#
_cell.length_a   1.000
_cell.length_b   1.000
_cell.length_c   1.000
_cell.angle_alpha   90.00
_cell.angle_beta   90.00
_cell.angle_gamma   90.00
#
_symmetry.space_group_name_H-M   'P 1'
#
loop_
_entity.id
_entity.type
_entity.pdbx_description
1 polymer ?
#
loop_
_entity_poly.entity_id
_entity_poly.type
_entity_poly.pdbx_seq_one_letter_code
_entity_poly.pdbx_strand_id
1 'polypeptide(L)'
;LRWGPGIFGDRIPHDQAPSEKNEGAIALRPSEPSKVEFMKRKELGEPDNRTDGVKVITGKNEKPEPVLWTGLNNRYFAAVLIPETSRGVHAKLIELGELNLPATEKKSQTRPEVVASTQAASLLIPESDLTGENFDRFRIFVGPKITSLLSKVEAPDSTEEKPEKVYLDAMLSFGWMAPVARFLLGILNLCHKIVNNYGVAIILLTLIVKLATAPLTLKAYRASLDMKKIQPQLTSLKEKYRDNPQRFNQEQMALFKKNKVNPFGGCLPMLPSMPIFFALFDLLRNAIELRGASFWWISDLTAPDAIYVLPFTIPFLGENLNLLPLLYAGTTLLQQKIGVGMETANADNPNMKMMQYMPLIFTFIFYNFASGLVLYFLCSNIFTIFQNLITKRILGAEESVDVIQG
;
A
#
# COMPACT_ATOMS: atom_id res chain seq x y z
N LEU A 1 -25.02 -22.36 12.56
CA LEU A 1 -24.10 -22.90 11.51
C LEU A 1 -22.65 -22.63 11.92
N ARG A 2 -21.75 -23.63 11.86
CA ARG A 2 -20.30 -23.46 12.12
C ARG A 2 -19.53 -23.54 10.81
N TRP A 3 -18.62 -22.60 10.58
CA TRP A 3 -17.75 -22.53 9.41
C TRP A 3 -16.30 -22.74 9.88
N GLY A 4 -15.66 -23.82 9.39
CA GLY A 4 -14.43 -24.40 9.95
C GLY A 4 -13.12 -23.82 9.41
N PRO A 5 -11.97 -24.34 9.88
CA PRO A 5 -10.64 -23.90 9.43
C PRO A 5 -10.42 -24.36 7.98
N GLY A 6 -10.14 -23.44 7.07
CA GLY A 6 -9.92 -23.76 5.66
C GLY A 6 -8.45 -23.82 5.27
N ILE A 7 -8.08 -24.83 4.48
CA ILE A 7 -6.87 -24.81 3.63
C ILE A 7 -7.30 -24.15 2.32
N PHE A 8 -6.76 -22.98 1.99
CA PHE A 8 -7.21 -22.23 0.82
C PHE A 8 -6.19 -22.27 -0.33
N GLY A 9 -6.73 -22.44 -1.55
CA GLY A 9 -6.03 -22.61 -2.83
C GLY A 9 -5.04 -21.50 -3.21
N ASP A 10 -5.02 -20.40 -2.45
CA ASP A 10 -3.99 -19.36 -2.56
C ASP A 10 -2.57 -19.87 -2.27
N ARG A 11 -2.47 -20.98 -1.54
CA ARG A 11 -1.22 -21.71 -1.26
C ARG A 11 -1.05 -22.99 -2.05
N ILE A 12 -2.05 -23.37 -2.85
CA ILE A 12 -1.94 -24.50 -3.75
C ILE A 12 -1.37 -23.95 -5.06
N PRO A 13 -0.32 -24.55 -5.64
CA PRO A 13 0.19 -24.16 -6.95
C PRO A 13 -0.84 -24.51 -8.03
N HIS A 14 -1.87 -23.68 -8.17
CA HIS A 14 -2.76 -23.66 -9.31
C HIS A 14 -2.40 -22.45 -10.17
N ASP A 15 -1.38 -22.63 -11.00
CA ASP A 15 -1.40 -22.35 -12.43
C ASP A 15 0.02 -22.53 -12.98
N GLN A 16 0.11 -23.35 -14.02
CA GLN A 16 1.30 -23.80 -14.76
C GLN A 16 2.13 -24.90 -14.08
N ALA A 17 2.33 -26.00 -14.82
CA ALA A 17 3.44 -26.91 -14.56
C ALA A 17 4.71 -26.04 -14.48
N PRO A 18 5.56 -26.22 -13.46
CA PRO A 18 6.76 -25.41 -13.33
C PRO A 18 7.58 -25.57 -14.59
N SER A 19 7.62 -24.55 -15.45
CA SER A 19 8.81 -24.38 -16.27
C SER A 19 9.93 -24.13 -15.27
N GLU A 20 11.05 -24.84 -15.38
CA GLU A 20 12.18 -24.85 -14.42
C GLU A 20 12.67 -23.44 -13.97
N LYS A 21 12.24 -22.37 -14.65
CA LYS A 21 12.56 -20.97 -14.31
C LYS A 21 11.65 -20.29 -13.27
N ASN A 22 10.46 -20.81 -12.97
CA ASN A 22 9.44 -20.07 -12.18
C ASN A 22 9.07 -20.67 -10.81
N GLU A 23 9.70 -21.77 -10.37
CA GLU A 23 9.40 -22.39 -9.06
C GLU A 23 9.64 -21.44 -7.88
N GLY A 24 10.62 -20.53 -7.97
CA GLY A 24 10.92 -19.56 -6.92
C GLY A 24 9.88 -18.45 -6.74
N ALA A 25 9.15 -18.08 -7.80
CA ALA A 25 8.14 -17.01 -7.74
C ALA A 25 6.89 -17.43 -6.94
N ILE A 26 6.58 -18.73 -6.90
CA ILE A 26 5.44 -19.29 -6.16
C ILE A 26 5.68 -19.21 -4.64
N ALA A 27 6.95 -19.26 -4.21
CA ALA A 27 7.35 -19.20 -2.80
C ALA A 27 7.27 -17.78 -2.18
N LEU A 28 7.04 -16.74 -2.99
CA LEU A 28 7.01 -15.34 -2.55
C LEU A 28 5.64 -14.85 -2.06
N ARG A 29 4.66 -15.76 -1.90
CA ARG A 29 3.32 -15.38 -1.44
C ARG A 29 3.33 -15.07 0.07
N PRO A 30 2.73 -13.96 0.51
CA PRO A 30 2.65 -13.61 1.93
C PRO A 30 2.00 -14.72 2.77
N SER A 31 2.62 -15.05 3.90
CA SER A 31 2.21 -16.12 4.83
C SER A 31 1.05 -15.73 5.78
N GLU A 32 0.30 -14.67 5.50
CA GLU A 32 -0.77 -14.20 6.40
C GLU A 32 -1.88 -15.26 6.53
N PRO A 33 -2.20 -15.74 7.75
CA PRO A 33 -3.30 -16.66 7.97
C PRO A 33 -4.65 -15.97 7.72
N SER A 34 -5.64 -16.73 7.27
CA SER A 34 -7.01 -16.21 7.13
C SER A 34 -7.56 -15.76 8.47
N LYS A 35 -8.25 -14.64 8.47
CA LYS A 35 -8.87 -14.05 9.66
C LYS A 35 -10.39 -14.24 9.57
N VAL A 36 -11.00 -14.47 10.73
CA VAL A 36 -12.46 -14.40 10.83
C VAL A 36 -12.87 -12.92 10.95
N GLU A 37 -13.83 -12.52 10.12
CA GLU A 37 -14.39 -11.18 10.11
C GLU A 37 -15.92 -11.22 10.13
N PHE A 38 -16.54 -10.20 10.73
CA PHE A 38 -17.99 -10.00 10.78
C PHE A 38 -18.30 -8.51 10.64
N MET A 39 -19.45 -8.20 10.07
CA MET A 39 -19.99 -6.84 9.95
C MET A 39 -21.17 -6.66 10.89
N LYS A 40 -21.12 -5.65 11.74
CA LYS A 40 -22.20 -5.33 12.70
C LYS A 40 -23.31 -4.52 12.05
N ARG A 41 -24.54 -4.68 12.53
CA ARG A 41 -25.71 -3.90 12.04
C ARG A 41 -25.67 -2.41 12.44
N LYS A 42 -25.05 -2.06 13.59
CA LYS A 42 -25.07 -0.67 14.14
C LYS A 42 -23.99 0.26 13.59
N GLU A 43 -22.94 -0.26 12.95
CA GLU A 43 -21.79 0.54 12.46
C GLU A 43 -22.05 1.16 11.07
N LEU A 44 -23.31 1.22 10.62
CA LEU A 44 -23.76 2.01 9.47
C LEU A 44 -23.69 3.53 9.77
N GLY A 45 -22.48 4.06 9.85
CA GLY A 45 -22.20 5.50 9.77
C GLY A 45 -22.13 6.02 8.33
N GLU A 46 -21.95 7.34 8.19
CA GLU A 46 -21.86 8.06 6.91
C GLU A 46 -20.90 7.40 5.88
N PRO A 47 -21.22 7.50 4.58
CA PRO A 47 -20.57 6.75 3.51
C PRO A 47 -19.05 6.81 3.38
N ASP A 48 -18.42 7.90 3.84
CA ASP A 48 -17.01 8.19 3.56
C ASP A 48 -16.01 7.69 4.61
N ASN A 49 -16.45 7.23 5.80
CA ASN A 49 -15.56 6.78 6.88
C ASN A 49 -15.64 5.27 7.20
N ARG A 50 -16.01 4.46 6.20
CA ARG A 50 -16.44 3.05 6.37
C ARG A 50 -15.31 2.01 6.48
N THR A 51 -14.12 2.40 6.89
CA THR A 51 -12.98 1.47 7.15
C THR A 51 -13.09 0.73 8.47
N ASP A 52 -13.98 1.17 9.35
CA ASP A 52 -13.95 0.82 10.77
C ASP A 52 -15.06 -0.17 11.19
N GLY A 53 -15.90 -0.61 10.25
CA GLY A 53 -17.08 -1.48 10.52
C GLY A 53 -16.80 -2.99 10.54
N VAL A 54 -15.60 -3.41 10.13
CA VAL A 54 -15.18 -4.80 10.18
C VAL A 54 -14.30 -4.98 11.40
N LYS A 55 -14.84 -5.59 12.46
CA LYS A 55 -14.06 -5.96 13.63
C LYS A 55 -13.53 -7.37 13.48
N VAL A 56 -12.22 -7.52 13.68
CA VAL A 56 -11.61 -8.80 14.02
C VAL A 56 -11.83 -8.99 15.52
N ILE A 57 -12.66 -9.94 15.94
CA ILE A 57 -12.77 -10.27 17.38
C ILE A 57 -11.45 -10.93 17.78
N THR A 58 -10.80 -10.38 18.80
CA THR A 58 -9.56 -10.92 19.37
C THR A 58 -9.76 -11.46 20.79
N GLY A 59 -11.01 -11.61 21.25
CA GLY A 59 -11.29 -11.98 22.64
C GLY A 59 -12.61 -12.73 22.88
N LYS A 60 -12.60 -13.58 23.92
CA LYS A 60 -13.70 -14.46 24.34
C LYS A 60 -14.94 -13.76 24.95
N ASN A 61 -14.90 -12.46 25.21
CA ASN A 61 -15.83 -11.78 26.14
C ASN A 61 -16.71 -10.68 25.54
N GLU A 62 -16.85 -10.57 24.21
CA GLU A 62 -17.81 -9.61 23.63
C GLU A 62 -19.26 -10.15 23.67
N LYS A 63 -20.22 -9.29 24.05
CA LYS A 63 -21.66 -9.61 23.97
C LYS A 63 -22.03 -9.87 22.51
N PRO A 64 -22.83 -10.91 22.20
CA PRO A 64 -23.25 -11.21 20.84
C PRO A 64 -24.12 -10.07 20.31
N GLU A 65 -23.60 -9.33 19.34
CA GLU A 65 -24.32 -8.26 18.63
C GLU A 65 -24.87 -8.78 17.29
N PRO A 66 -25.98 -8.21 16.78
CA PRO A 66 -26.53 -8.63 15.51
C PRO A 66 -25.57 -8.26 14.37
N VAL A 67 -25.27 -9.25 13.52
CA VAL A 67 -24.37 -9.13 12.38
C VAL A 67 -25.14 -9.20 11.06
N LEU A 68 -24.55 -8.62 10.01
CA LEU A 68 -25.03 -8.73 8.63
C LEU A 68 -24.45 -9.96 7.92
N TRP A 69 -23.20 -10.32 8.25
CA TRP A 69 -22.53 -11.50 7.71
C TRP A 69 -21.35 -11.90 8.60
N THR A 70 -20.87 -13.13 8.42
CA THR A 70 -19.67 -13.66 9.06
C THR A 70 -18.92 -14.56 8.09
N GLY A 71 -17.60 -14.56 8.13
CA GLY A 71 -16.82 -15.33 7.17
C GLY A 71 -15.34 -15.42 7.49
N LEU A 72 -14.66 -16.20 6.67
CA LEU A 72 -13.21 -16.27 6.62
C LEU A 72 -12.74 -15.50 5.40
N ASN A 73 -11.68 -14.73 5.57
CA ASN A 73 -11.02 -14.14 4.41
C ASN A 73 -9.52 -14.07 4.58
N ASN A 74 -8.83 -13.93 3.46
CA ASN A 74 -7.41 -13.63 3.41
C ASN A 74 -7.20 -12.34 2.61
N ARG A 75 -5.97 -12.07 2.16
CA ARG A 75 -5.66 -10.87 1.38
C ARG A 75 -6.53 -10.72 0.12
N TYR A 76 -6.83 -11.81 -0.58
CA TYR A 76 -7.35 -11.78 -1.94
C TYR A 76 -8.72 -12.43 -2.13
N PHE A 77 -9.09 -13.36 -1.27
CA PHE A 77 -10.30 -14.17 -1.35
C PHE A 77 -11.09 -14.06 -0.05
N ALA A 78 -12.40 -14.19 -0.17
CA ALA A 78 -13.31 -14.23 0.94
C ALA A 78 -14.32 -15.36 0.77
N ALA A 79 -14.69 -15.95 1.88
CA ALA A 79 -15.69 -16.98 1.97
C ALA A 79 -16.63 -16.69 3.15
N VAL A 80 -17.85 -16.30 2.84
CA VAL A 80 -18.72 -15.51 3.73
C VAL A 80 -20.12 -16.09 3.71
N LEU A 81 -20.70 -16.22 4.90
CA LEU A 81 -22.09 -16.61 5.12
C LEU A 81 -22.94 -15.38 5.43
N ILE A 82 -24.02 -15.21 4.69
CA ILE A 82 -24.93 -14.08 4.75
C ILE A 82 -26.34 -14.61 5.11
N PRO A 83 -26.83 -14.38 6.34
CA PRO A 83 -28.21 -14.71 6.71
C PRO A 83 -29.22 -13.66 6.21
N GLU A 84 -30.51 -13.98 6.31
CA GLU A 84 -31.59 -13.01 6.19
C GLU A 84 -31.45 -11.88 7.24
N THR A 85 -31.57 -10.63 6.79
CA THR A 85 -31.43 -9.46 7.66
C THR A 85 -32.56 -9.37 8.69
N SER A 86 -33.77 -9.76 8.32
CA SER A 86 -34.94 -9.78 9.21
C SER A 86 -34.75 -10.61 10.50
N ARG A 87 -33.92 -11.66 10.48
CA ARG A 87 -33.73 -12.59 11.61
C ARG A 87 -32.87 -12.06 12.77
N GLY A 88 -32.10 -10.99 12.58
CA GLY A 88 -31.28 -10.42 13.67
C GLY A 88 -30.20 -11.40 14.21
N VAL A 89 -29.47 -12.04 13.31
CA VAL A 89 -28.56 -13.15 13.64
C VAL A 89 -27.27 -12.66 14.31
N HIS A 90 -26.70 -13.45 15.22
CA HIS A 90 -25.46 -13.11 15.95
C HIS A 90 -24.25 -13.92 15.46
N ALA A 91 -23.05 -13.34 15.48
CA ALA A 91 -21.80 -14.07 15.24
C ALA A 91 -21.04 -14.33 16.53
N LYS A 92 -20.36 -15.48 16.58
CA LYS A 92 -19.40 -15.83 17.63
C LYS A 92 -18.13 -16.39 17.00
N LEU A 93 -16.99 -15.84 17.40
CA LEU A 93 -15.68 -16.40 17.08
C LEU A 93 -15.44 -17.66 17.91
N ILE A 94 -14.93 -18.70 17.25
CA ILE A 94 -14.40 -19.90 17.90
C ILE A 94 -12.92 -19.99 17.53
N GLU A 95 -12.05 -19.84 18.52
CA GLU A 95 -10.65 -20.25 18.38
C GLU A 95 -10.59 -21.77 18.51
N LEU A 96 -10.20 -22.42 17.42
CA LEU A 96 -9.82 -23.82 17.43
C LEU A 96 -8.39 -23.88 17.96
N GLY A 97 -8.12 -24.82 18.89
CA GLY A 97 -6.77 -25.04 19.40
C GLY A 97 -5.78 -25.28 18.25
N GLU A 98 -4.48 -25.09 18.50
CA GLU A 98 -3.43 -25.24 17.50
C GLU A 98 -3.68 -26.50 16.66
N LEU A 99 -3.89 -26.29 15.36
CA LEU A 99 -4.02 -27.38 14.41
C LEU A 99 -2.60 -27.95 14.28
N ASN A 100 -2.27 -28.93 15.14
CA ASN A 100 -1.02 -29.69 15.06
C ASN A 100 -1.05 -30.50 13.76
N LEU A 101 -0.75 -29.83 12.64
CA LEU A 101 -0.35 -30.49 11.42
C LEU A 101 0.91 -31.27 11.79
N PRO A 102 0.98 -32.59 11.54
CA PRO A 102 2.15 -33.38 11.92
C PRO A 102 3.37 -32.74 11.25
N ALA A 103 4.25 -32.16 12.08
CA ALA A 103 5.56 -31.70 11.67
C ALA A 103 6.34 -32.94 11.22
N THR A 104 6.16 -33.30 9.95
CA THR A 104 6.88 -34.43 9.38
C THR A 104 8.31 -33.94 9.18
N GLU A 105 9.23 -34.60 9.88
CA GLU A 105 10.63 -34.27 9.92
C GLU A 105 11.24 -34.01 8.53
N LYS A 106 12.25 -33.11 8.55
CA LYS A 106 13.29 -32.83 7.56
C LYS A 106 13.03 -31.67 6.60
N LYS A 107 13.89 -30.66 6.77
CA LYS A 107 14.45 -29.71 5.81
C LYS A 107 14.40 -30.20 4.35
N SER A 108 13.27 -30.01 3.70
CA SER A 108 13.17 -29.98 2.25
C SER A 108 12.79 -28.56 1.89
N GLN A 109 13.76 -27.82 1.33
CA GLN A 109 13.67 -26.38 1.01
C GLN A 109 12.60 -26.01 -0.03
N THR A 110 11.80 -26.97 -0.50
CA THR A 110 10.85 -26.79 -1.61
C THR A 110 9.41 -27.16 -1.28
N ARG A 111 9.05 -27.40 0.00
CA ARG A 111 7.65 -27.68 0.36
C ARG A 111 6.89 -26.41 0.77
N PRO A 112 5.72 -26.12 0.18
CA PRO A 112 4.92 -24.96 0.57
C PRO A 112 4.44 -25.13 2.03
N GLU A 113 4.78 -24.15 2.87
CA GLU A 113 4.32 -24.09 4.25
C GLU A 113 2.80 -23.81 4.27
N VAL A 114 2.01 -24.81 4.66
CA VAL A 114 0.55 -24.72 4.72
C VAL A 114 0.12 -24.13 6.06
N VAL A 115 -0.07 -22.81 6.12
CA VAL A 115 -0.53 -22.12 7.34
C VAL A 115 -2.06 -22.12 7.46
N ALA A 116 -2.67 -23.15 8.05
CA ALA A 116 -4.12 -23.16 8.25
C ALA A 116 -4.56 -22.09 9.27
N SER A 117 -5.76 -21.50 9.09
CA SER A 117 -6.35 -20.64 10.12
C SER A 117 -6.79 -21.49 11.30
N THR A 118 -6.47 -21.06 12.53
CA THR A 118 -6.96 -21.65 13.78
C THR A 118 -8.30 -21.05 14.22
N GLN A 119 -8.92 -20.23 13.38
CA GLN A 119 -10.16 -19.53 13.71
C GLN A 119 -11.34 -20.11 12.92
N ALA A 120 -12.50 -20.21 13.59
CA ALA A 120 -13.77 -20.60 13.02
C ALA A 120 -14.85 -19.57 13.34
N ALA A 121 -15.74 -19.34 12.37
CA ALA A 121 -16.87 -18.44 12.52
C ALA A 121 -18.12 -19.26 12.84
N SER A 122 -18.88 -18.85 13.87
CA SER A 122 -20.19 -19.45 14.17
C SER A 122 -21.29 -18.42 14.09
N LEU A 123 -22.35 -18.77 13.38
CA LEU A 123 -23.56 -17.99 13.27
C LEU A 123 -24.63 -18.59 14.21
N LEU A 124 -25.09 -17.79 15.17
CA LEU A 124 -26.10 -18.12 16.17
C LEU A 124 -27.44 -17.53 15.71
N ILE A 125 -28.35 -18.42 15.32
CA ILE A 125 -29.68 -18.07 14.80
C ILE A 125 -30.67 -18.14 15.97
N PRO A 126 -31.59 -17.17 16.11
CA PRO A 126 -32.67 -17.27 17.10
C PRO A 126 -33.51 -18.54 16.87
N GLU A 127 -34.05 -19.09 17.94
CA GLU A 127 -34.85 -20.32 17.90
C GLU A 127 -35.99 -20.19 16.87
N SER A 128 -36.01 -21.08 15.88
CA SER A 128 -36.97 -21.10 14.80
C SER A 128 -37.95 -22.25 15.02
N ASP A 129 -39.25 -21.95 14.94
CA ASP A 129 -40.29 -22.96 14.99
C ASP A 129 -40.26 -23.79 13.68
N LEU A 130 -39.67 -24.99 13.77
CA LEU A 130 -39.50 -25.95 12.67
C LEU A 130 -40.79 -26.74 12.38
N THR A 131 -41.90 -26.44 13.06
CA THR A 131 -43.16 -27.20 12.93
C THR A 131 -44.01 -26.81 11.72
N GLY A 132 -43.64 -25.76 10.97
CA GLY A 132 -44.25 -25.36 9.68
C GLY A 132 -43.24 -25.29 8.51
N GLU A 133 -43.70 -24.89 7.31
CA GLU A 133 -42.86 -24.61 6.11
C GLU A 133 -41.99 -23.33 6.27
N ASN A 134 -41.39 -23.14 7.44
CA ASN A 134 -40.46 -22.04 7.69
C ASN A 134 -39.07 -22.45 7.22
N PHE A 135 -38.59 -21.87 6.12
CA PHE A 135 -37.25 -22.08 5.61
C PHE A 135 -36.29 -20.99 6.07
N ASP A 136 -35.09 -21.39 6.52
CA ASP A 136 -33.99 -20.46 6.75
C ASP A 136 -33.16 -20.33 5.47
N ARG A 137 -33.09 -19.12 4.91
CA ARG A 137 -32.28 -18.86 3.71
C ARG A 137 -30.94 -18.23 4.08
N PHE A 138 -29.90 -18.72 3.42
CA PHE A 138 -28.55 -18.20 3.52
C PHE A 138 -27.97 -18.01 2.13
N ARG A 139 -27.16 -16.97 1.96
CA ARG A 139 -26.33 -16.78 0.79
C ARG A 139 -24.89 -16.99 1.19
N ILE A 140 -24.16 -17.77 0.40
CA ILE A 140 -22.73 -17.99 0.58
C ILE A 140 -22.01 -17.30 -0.57
N PHE A 141 -21.10 -16.39 -0.25
CA PHE A 141 -20.15 -15.83 -1.20
C PHE A 141 -18.81 -16.54 -1.02
N VAL A 142 -18.31 -17.18 -2.06
CA VAL A 142 -16.93 -17.72 -2.11
C VAL A 142 -16.28 -17.21 -3.38
N GLY A 143 -15.28 -16.35 -3.25
CA GLY A 143 -14.68 -15.74 -4.43
C GLY A 143 -13.62 -14.68 -4.14
N PRO A 144 -13.09 -14.06 -5.21
CA PRO A 144 -12.09 -13.01 -5.10
C PRO A 144 -12.70 -11.71 -4.56
N LYS A 145 -11.90 -10.96 -3.81
CA LYS A 145 -12.28 -9.65 -3.26
C LYS A 145 -12.19 -8.57 -4.33
N ILE A 146 -13.17 -8.52 -5.23
CA ILE A 146 -13.28 -7.51 -6.29
C ILE A 146 -14.42 -6.56 -5.94
N THR A 147 -14.15 -5.25 -5.87
CA THR A 147 -15.12 -4.22 -5.46
C THR A 147 -16.43 -4.28 -6.27
N SER A 148 -16.34 -4.46 -7.59
CA SER A 148 -17.49 -4.52 -8.51
C SER A 148 -18.35 -5.78 -8.34
N LEU A 149 -17.78 -6.85 -7.78
CA LEU A 149 -18.49 -8.09 -7.47
C LEU A 149 -19.10 -8.03 -6.08
N LEU A 150 -18.32 -7.63 -5.08
CA LEU A 150 -18.73 -7.55 -3.67
C LEU A 150 -19.90 -6.58 -3.44
N SER A 151 -19.89 -5.44 -4.14
CA SER A 151 -20.95 -4.43 -4.07
C SER A 151 -22.30 -4.87 -4.66
N LYS A 152 -22.31 -5.93 -5.48
CA LYS A 152 -23.54 -6.51 -6.07
C LYS A 152 -24.16 -7.61 -5.22
N VAL A 153 -23.45 -8.08 -4.20
CA VAL A 153 -23.99 -9.13 -3.33
C VAL A 153 -24.96 -8.50 -2.34
N GLU A 154 -26.17 -9.04 -2.30
CA GLU A 154 -27.25 -8.62 -1.42
C GLU A 154 -27.66 -9.75 -0.47
N ALA A 155 -28.43 -9.40 0.57
CA ALA A 155 -28.98 -10.38 1.49
C ALA A 155 -30.00 -11.31 0.81
N PRO A 156 -30.26 -12.52 1.37
CA PRO A 156 -31.24 -13.46 0.83
C PRO A 156 -32.67 -12.92 0.78
N ASP A 157 -33.01 -11.99 1.67
CA ASP A 157 -34.32 -11.33 1.78
C ASP A 157 -34.40 -9.99 1.03
N SER A 158 -33.37 -9.65 0.24
CA SER A 158 -33.38 -8.47 -0.63
C SER A 158 -34.41 -8.60 -1.74
N THR A 159 -35.16 -7.51 -2.00
CA THR A 159 -36.16 -7.40 -3.08
C THR A 159 -35.94 -6.12 -3.88
N GLU A 160 -36.43 -6.05 -5.12
CA GLU A 160 -36.28 -4.83 -5.96
C GLU A 160 -36.83 -3.57 -5.28
N GLU A 161 -37.91 -3.71 -4.49
CA GLU A 161 -38.52 -2.61 -3.74
C GLU A 161 -37.77 -2.26 -2.44
N LYS A 162 -37.04 -3.22 -1.86
CA LYS A 162 -36.27 -3.07 -0.61
C LYS A 162 -34.91 -3.78 -0.73
N PRO A 163 -33.91 -3.12 -1.32
CA PRO A 163 -32.58 -3.70 -1.46
C PRO A 163 -31.86 -3.74 -0.10
N GLU A 164 -31.59 -4.95 0.40
CA GLU A 164 -30.85 -5.18 1.64
C GLU A 164 -29.36 -5.35 1.34
N LYS A 165 -28.62 -4.24 1.45
CA LYS A 165 -27.18 -4.19 1.19
C LYS A 165 -26.39 -4.78 2.35
N VAL A 166 -25.48 -5.71 2.02
CA VAL A 166 -24.63 -6.39 3.00
C VAL A 166 -23.19 -5.85 3.06
N TYR A 167 -22.83 -4.89 2.20
CA TYR A 167 -21.57 -4.15 2.25
C TYR A 167 -20.31 -5.03 2.33
N LEU A 168 -20.23 -6.08 1.49
CA LEU A 168 -19.06 -6.95 1.45
C LEU A 168 -17.77 -6.22 1.02
N ASP A 169 -17.89 -5.07 0.35
CA ASP A 169 -16.76 -4.23 -0.03
C ASP A 169 -15.98 -3.68 1.18
N ALA A 170 -16.57 -3.69 2.38
CA ALA A 170 -15.89 -3.35 3.63
C ALA A 170 -14.76 -4.33 3.98
N MET A 171 -14.76 -5.56 3.44
CA MET A 171 -13.67 -6.55 3.59
C MET A 171 -12.38 -6.13 2.87
N LEU A 172 -12.46 -5.13 2.00
CA LEU A 172 -11.31 -4.47 1.39
C LEU A 172 -10.82 -3.39 2.35
N SER A 173 -10.05 -3.78 3.36
CA SER A 173 -9.42 -2.83 4.27
C SER A 173 -8.26 -2.12 3.55
N PHE A 174 -8.50 -0.90 3.09
CA PHE A 174 -7.48 -0.01 2.50
C PHE A 174 -6.84 0.94 3.55
N GLY A 175 -6.77 0.48 4.81
CA GLY A 175 -6.26 1.26 5.92
C GLY A 175 -7.03 2.57 6.14
N TRP A 176 -6.44 3.48 6.92
CA TRP A 176 -7.02 4.81 7.23
C TRP A 176 -7.13 5.74 5.99
N MET A 177 -6.53 5.37 4.86
CA MET A 177 -6.54 6.13 3.60
C MET A 177 -7.47 5.53 2.54
N ALA A 178 -8.47 4.74 2.95
CA ALA A 178 -9.34 4.05 2.01
C ALA A 178 -10.04 4.93 0.96
N PRO A 179 -10.50 6.17 1.26
CA PRO A 179 -11.07 7.03 0.22
C PRO A 179 -10.07 7.31 -0.91
N VAL A 180 -8.80 7.59 -0.55
CA VAL A 180 -7.72 7.86 -1.51
C VAL A 180 -7.36 6.58 -2.27
N ALA A 181 -7.26 5.45 -1.59
CA ALA A 181 -6.95 4.17 -2.23
C ALA A 181 -8.03 3.75 -3.24
N ARG A 182 -9.31 3.91 -2.89
CA ARG A 182 -10.45 3.64 -3.79
C ARG A 182 -10.44 4.57 -5.01
N PHE A 183 -10.12 5.84 -4.82
CA PHE A 183 -9.96 6.80 -5.91
C PHE A 183 -8.83 6.40 -6.86
N LEU A 184 -7.66 6.06 -6.32
CA LEU A 184 -6.51 5.60 -7.11
C LEU A 184 -6.79 4.26 -7.82
N LEU A 185 -7.52 3.34 -7.20
CA LEU A 185 -7.98 2.09 -7.85
C LEU A 185 -8.85 2.38 -9.07
N GLY A 186 -9.79 3.33 -8.94
CA GLY A 186 -10.64 3.74 -10.05
C GLY A 186 -9.84 4.25 -11.24
N ILE A 187 -8.82 5.09 -10.99
CA ILE A 187 -7.91 5.59 -12.03
C ILE A 187 -7.07 4.47 -12.61
N LEU A 188 -6.53 3.57 -11.78
CA LEU A 188 -5.75 2.43 -12.23
C LEU A 188 -6.55 1.54 -13.18
N ASN A 189 -7.79 1.21 -12.81
CA ASN A 189 -8.68 0.37 -13.61
C ASN A 189 -9.08 1.06 -14.92
N LEU A 190 -9.24 2.38 -14.91
CA LEU A 190 -9.46 3.17 -16.12
C LEU A 190 -8.24 3.13 -17.06
N CYS A 191 -7.03 3.31 -16.52
CA CYS A 191 -5.78 3.19 -17.28
C CYS A 191 -5.61 1.77 -17.84
N HIS A 192 -5.93 0.76 -17.03
CA HIS A 192 -5.90 -0.64 -17.44
C HIS A 192 -6.90 -0.93 -18.56
N LYS A 193 -8.13 -0.39 -18.51
CA LYS A 193 -9.12 -0.55 -19.58
C LYS A 193 -8.66 -0.02 -20.94
N ILE A 194 -7.78 0.98 -20.94
CA ILE A 194 -7.24 1.59 -22.16
C ILE A 194 -6.06 0.78 -22.71
N VAL A 195 -5.15 0.33 -21.84
CA VAL A 195 -3.87 -0.28 -22.25
C VAL A 195 -3.86 -1.81 -22.17
N ASN A 196 -4.77 -2.41 -21.40
CA ASN A 196 -4.86 -3.84 -21.08
C ASN A 196 -3.55 -4.42 -20.49
N ASN A 197 -2.78 -3.60 -19.75
CA ASN A 197 -1.58 -4.04 -19.03
C ASN A 197 -1.45 -3.28 -17.71
N TYR A 198 -1.45 -3.99 -16.58
CA TYR A 198 -1.40 -3.35 -15.25
C TYR A 198 -0.07 -2.65 -14.97
N GLY A 199 1.06 -3.14 -15.51
CA GLY A 199 2.35 -2.46 -15.35
C GLY A 199 2.36 -1.09 -16.03
N VAL A 200 1.85 -1.01 -17.27
CA VAL A 200 1.71 0.28 -17.97
C VAL A 200 0.64 1.15 -17.31
N ALA A 201 -0.44 0.56 -16.79
CA ALA A 201 -1.46 1.29 -16.04
C ALA A 201 -0.88 1.96 -14.79
N ILE A 202 0.05 1.30 -14.08
CA ILE A 202 0.79 1.90 -12.96
C ILE A 202 1.64 3.09 -13.42
N ILE A 203 2.32 2.98 -14.57
CA ILE A 203 3.13 4.09 -15.14
C ILE A 203 2.23 5.29 -15.45
N LEU A 204 1.08 5.07 -16.07
CA LEU A 204 0.10 6.11 -16.39
C LEU A 204 -0.51 6.73 -15.13
N LEU A 205 -0.90 5.91 -14.15
CA LEU A 205 -1.36 6.38 -12.84
C LEU A 205 -0.31 7.30 -12.20
N THR A 206 0.96 6.88 -12.23
CA THR A 206 2.09 7.67 -11.71
C THR A 206 2.19 9.02 -12.42
N LEU A 207 2.07 9.04 -13.75
CA LEU A 207 2.11 10.26 -14.54
C LEU A 207 0.95 11.20 -14.16
N ILE A 208 -0.27 10.69 -14.03
CA ILE A 208 -1.45 11.48 -13.62
C ILE A 208 -1.24 12.11 -12.24
N VAL A 209 -0.76 11.33 -11.27
CA VAL A 209 -0.47 11.81 -9.92
C VAL A 209 0.64 12.87 -9.94
N LYS A 210 1.68 12.70 -10.76
CA LYS A 210 2.75 13.69 -10.92
C LYS A 210 2.27 14.98 -11.56
N LEU A 211 1.40 14.90 -12.57
CA LEU A 211 0.81 16.08 -13.20
C LEU A 211 -0.10 16.84 -12.23
N ALA A 212 -0.90 16.13 -11.44
CA ALA A 212 -1.74 16.74 -10.41
C ALA A 212 -0.91 17.42 -9.30
N THR A 213 0.25 16.86 -8.96
CA THR A 213 1.18 17.41 -7.95
C THR A 213 2.25 18.35 -8.52
N ALA A 214 2.29 18.55 -9.84
CA ALA A 214 3.22 19.42 -10.55
C ALA A 214 3.25 20.88 -10.05
N PRO A 215 2.12 21.57 -9.82
CA PRO A 215 2.16 22.95 -9.35
C PRO A 215 2.77 23.08 -7.95
N LEU A 216 2.54 22.09 -7.08
CA LEU A 216 3.10 22.07 -5.74
C LEU A 216 4.61 21.81 -5.77
N THR A 217 5.03 20.84 -6.57
CA THR A 217 6.46 20.49 -6.73
C THR A 217 7.25 21.63 -7.37
N LEU A 218 6.68 22.39 -8.30
CA LEU A 218 7.28 23.62 -8.84
C LEU A 218 7.49 24.70 -7.77
N LYS A 219 6.50 24.92 -6.89
CA LYS A 219 6.64 25.86 -5.76
C LYS A 219 7.74 25.44 -4.80
N ALA A 220 7.82 24.14 -4.49
CA ALA A 220 8.87 23.60 -3.65
C ALA A 220 10.27 23.75 -4.30
N TYR A 221 10.37 23.51 -5.61
CA TYR A 221 11.61 23.67 -6.35
C TYR A 221 12.11 25.13 -6.32
N ARG A 222 11.21 26.12 -6.49
CA ARG A 222 11.54 27.55 -6.34
C ARG A 222 12.03 27.87 -4.93
N ALA A 223 11.35 27.38 -3.89
CA ALA A 223 11.80 27.57 -2.51
C ALA A 223 13.20 26.99 -2.25
N SER A 224 13.54 25.86 -2.88
CA SER A 224 14.88 25.27 -2.80
C SER A 224 15.95 26.08 -3.53
N LEU A 225 15.61 26.78 -4.62
CA LEU A 225 16.52 27.73 -5.29
C LEU A 225 16.83 28.93 -4.40
N ASP A 226 15.81 29.50 -3.76
CA ASP A 226 15.99 30.64 -2.85
C ASP A 226 16.88 30.25 -1.66
N MET A 227 16.74 29.02 -1.16
CA MET A 227 17.63 28.48 -0.13
C MET A 227 19.09 28.38 -0.61
N LYS A 228 19.29 27.93 -1.85
CA LYS A 228 20.64 27.87 -2.46
C LYS A 228 21.28 29.25 -2.57
N LYS A 229 20.49 30.31 -2.83
CA LYS A 229 20.99 31.70 -2.89
C LYS A 229 21.51 32.20 -1.53
N ILE A 230 20.94 31.76 -0.40
CA ILE A 230 21.33 32.18 0.96
C ILE A 230 22.48 31.33 1.53
N GLN A 231 22.72 30.16 0.97
CA GLN A 231 23.77 29.22 1.40
C GLN A 231 25.15 29.84 1.69
N PRO A 232 25.73 30.76 0.88
CA PRO A 232 27.00 31.39 1.21
C PRO A 232 26.93 32.23 2.50
N GLN A 233 25.82 32.95 2.71
CA GLN A 233 25.59 33.72 3.93
C GLN A 233 25.47 32.78 5.14
N LEU A 234 24.82 31.63 4.97
CA LEU A 234 24.71 30.62 6.02
C LEU A 234 26.07 30.01 6.40
N THR A 235 26.94 29.81 5.41
CA THR A 235 28.30 29.30 5.62
C THR A 235 29.15 30.30 6.41
N SER A 236 29.11 31.59 6.03
CA SER A 236 29.79 32.65 6.78
C SER A 236 29.29 32.81 8.21
N LEU A 237 27.97 32.63 8.42
CA LEU A 237 27.37 32.69 9.75
C LEU A 237 27.83 31.54 10.63
N LYS A 238 27.99 30.35 10.04
CA LYS A 238 28.48 29.15 10.73
C LYS A 238 29.93 29.30 11.15
N GLU A 239 30.78 29.89 10.31
CA GLU A 239 32.18 30.20 10.66
C GLU A 239 32.25 31.20 11.81
N LYS A 240 31.40 32.23 11.80
CA LYS A 240 31.37 33.27 12.84
C LYS A 240 30.91 32.77 14.21
N TYR A 241 29.99 31.81 14.26
CA TYR A 241 29.39 31.29 15.51
C TYR A 241 29.73 29.82 15.78
N ARG A 242 30.90 29.35 15.33
CA ARG A 242 31.34 27.96 15.48
C ARG A 242 31.30 27.47 16.94
N ASP A 243 31.67 28.34 17.87
CA ASP A 243 31.77 28.01 19.30
C ASP A 243 30.46 28.25 20.08
N ASN A 244 29.40 28.77 19.42
CA ASN A 244 28.12 29.07 20.07
C ASN A 244 26.92 28.59 19.23
N PRO A 245 26.52 27.31 19.36
CA PRO A 245 25.42 26.73 18.58
C PRO A 245 24.06 27.37 18.87
N GLN A 246 23.85 27.91 20.07
CA GLN A 246 22.60 28.58 20.45
C GLN A 246 22.44 29.91 19.71
N ARG A 247 23.51 30.73 19.68
CA ARG A 247 23.55 31.97 18.89
C ARG A 247 23.44 31.68 17.39
N PHE A 248 24.12 30.64 16.90
CA PHE A 248 24.02 30.22 15.49
C PHE A 248 22.57 29.94 15.07
N ASN A 249 21.82 29.15 15.86
CA ASN A 249 20.42 28.83 15.54
C ASN A 249 19.51 30.07 15.53
N GLN A 250 19.74 31.03 16.44
CA GLN A 250 18.98 32.29 16.49
C GLN A 250 19.25 33.17 15.26
N GLU A 251 20.52 33.38 14.92
CA GLU A 251 20.92 34.19 13.76
C GLU A 251 20.56 33.50 12.44
N GLN A 252 20.60 32.17 12.38
CA GLN A 252 20.14 31.39 11.23
C GLN A 252 18.65 31.64 10.96
N MET A 253 17.81 31.59 12.00
CA MET A 253 16.39 31.89 11.88
C MET A 253 16.14 33.35 11.52
N ALA A 254 16.94 34.29 12.04
CA ALA A 254 16.87 35.70 11.67
C ALA A 254 17.22 35.91 10.18
N LEU A 255 18.24 35.20 9.67
CA LEU A 255 18.64 35.22 8.27
C LEU A 255 17.55 34.69 7.34
N PHE A 256 16.91 33.57 7.71
CA PHE A 256 15.77 33.02 6.96
C PHE A 256 14.59 33.99 6.92
N LYS A 257 14.25 34.62 8.04
CA LYS A 257 13.20 35.65 8.10
C LYS A 257 13.54 36.89 7.26
N LYS A 258 14.77 37.38 7.34
CA LYS A 258 15.23 38.57 6.60
C LYS A 258 15.14 38.37 5.10
N ASN A 259 15.51 37.20 4.61
CA ASN A 259 15.45 36.86 3.18
C ASN A 259 14.10 36.24 2.76
N LYS A 260 13.11 36.14 3.67
CA LYS A 260 11.78 35.55 3.42
C LYS A 260 11.81 34.12 2.86
N VAL A 261 12.82 33.34 3.23
CA VAL A 261 12.97 31.95 2.78
C VAL A 261 12.46 30.98 3.85
N ASN A 262 11.66 30.01 3.42
CA ASN A 262 11.13 28.98 4.31
C ASN A 262 12.03 27.73 4.30
N PRO A 263 12.68 27.36 5.41
CA PRO A 263 13.50 26.15 5.48
C PRO A 263 12.73 24.85 5.25
N PHE A 264 11.41 24.85 5.48
CA PHE A 264 10.54 23.71 5.22
C PHE A 264 9.96 23.67 3.80
N GLY A 265 10.26 24.68 2.97
CA GLY A 265 9.80 24.72 1.58
C GLY A 265 10.30 23.52 0.75
N GLY A 266 11.49 23.00 1.07
CA GLY A 266 12.09 21.87 0.38
C GLY A 266 11.48 20.50 0.75
N CYS A 267 10.85 20.36 1.92
CA CYS A 267 10.16 19.12 2.31
C CYS A 267 8.65 19.17 2.03
N LEU A 268 8.13 20.29 1.53
CA LEU A 268 6.73 20.46 1.12
C LEU A 268 6.23 19.37 0.13
N PRO A 269 7.05 18.86 -0.82
CA PRO A 269 6.65 17.76 -1.69
C PRO A 269 6.41 16.43 -0.96
N MET A 270 6.98 16.23 0.23
CA MET A 270 6.81 14.99 0.99
C MET A 270 5.44 14.88 1.64
N LEU A 271 4.79 16.01 1.97
CA LEU A 271 3.52 16.02 2.71
C LEU A 271 2.38 15.30 1.96
N PRO A 272 2.09 15.59 0.68
CA PRO A 272 1.09 14.83 -0.07
C PRO A 272 1.56 13.43 -0.45
N SER A 273 2.89 13.23 -0.55
CA SER A 273 3.45 11.94 -0.94
C SER A 273 3.19 10.86 0.12
N MET A 274 3.11 11.24 1.41
CA MET A 274 2.86 10.29 2.51
C MET A 274 1.47 9.64 2.45
N PRO A 275 0.33 10.39 2.40
CA PRO A 275 -0.99 9.80 2.19
C PRO A 275 -1.10 8.95 0.93
N ILE A 276 -0.55 9.45 -0.18
CA ILE A 276 -0.55 8.75 -1.47
C ILE A 276 0.24 7.44 -1.37
N PHE A 277 1.36 7.43 -0.65
CA PHE A 277 2.16 6.23 -0.43
C PHE A 277 1.36 5.16 0.31
N PHE A 278 0.75 5.48 1.46
CA PHE A 278 -0.04 4.50 2.22
C PHE A 278 -1.23 3.99 1.40
N ALA A 279 -1.90 4.88 0.67
CA ALA A 279 -2.99 4.50 -0.23
C ALA A 279 -2.53 3.55 -1.34
N LEU A 280 -1.41 3.83 -2.01
CA LEU A 280 -0.84 2.98 -3.06
C LEU A 280 -0.28 1.66 -2.51
N PHE A 281 0.30 1.69 -1.32
CA PHE A 281 0.80 0.50 -0.64
C PHE A 281 -0.35 -0.48 -0.39
N ASP A 282 -1.44 -0.01 0.21
CA ASP A 282 -2.62 -0.85 0.46
C ASP A 282 -3.31 -1.27 -0.84
N LEU A 283 -3.39 -0.36 -1.82
CA LEU A 283 -3.97 -0.64 -3.13
C LEU A 283 -3.24 -1.77 -3.85
N LEU A 284 -1.95 -1.59 -4.13
CA LEU A 284 -1.16 -2.51 -4.97
C LEU A 284 -0.89 -3.84 -4.27
N ARG A 285 -0.96 -3.86 -2.94
CA ARG A 285 -0.85 -5.07 -2.13
C ARG A 285 -2.15 -5.87 -2.09
N ASN A 286 -3.32 -5.22 -2.00
CA ASN A 286 -4.59 -5.91 -1.75
C ASN A 286 -5.47 -6.09 -2.99
N ALA A 287 -5.20 -5.35 -4.07
CA ALA A 287 -5.97 -5.50 -5.30
C ALA A 287 -5.64 -6.82 -6.01
N ILE A 288 -6.57 -7.79 -5.91
CA ILE A 288 -6.51 -9.10 -6.58
C ILE A 288 -6.30 -8.97 -8.10
N GLU A 289 -6.73 -7.86 -8.69
CA GLU A 289 -6.59 -7.57 -10.11
C GLU A 289 -5.13 -7.53 -10.60
N LEU A 290 -4.20 -7.11 -9.74
CA LEU A 290 -2.77 -7.08 -10.08
C LEU A 290 -2.08 -8.44 -9.90
N ARG A 291 -2.77 -9.39 -9.27
CA ARG A 291 -2.18 -10.68 -8.94
C ARG A 291 -1.89 -11.46 -10.21
N GLY A 292 -0.63 -11.89 -10.37
CA GLY A 292 -0.17 -12.61 -11.56
C GLY A 292 -0.11 -11.73 -12.81
N ALA A 293 -0.30 -10.42 -12.68
CA ALA A 293 -0.10 -9.51 -13.79
C ALA A 293 1.41 -9.33 -14.03
N SER A 294 1.84 -9.62 -15.26
CA SER A 294 3.24 -9.53 -15.66
C SER A 294 3.59 -8.21 -16.32
N PHE A 295 4.84 -7.77 -16.15
CA PHE A 295 5.38 -6.57 -16.78
C PHE A 295 6.89 -6.69 -17.00
N TRP A 296 7.32 -6.67 -18.27
CA TRP A 296 8.73 -6.89 -18.66
C TRP A 296 9.31 -8.20 -18.12
N TRP A 297 10.22 -8.14 -17.15
CA TRP A 297 10.80 -9.32 -16.47
C TRP A 297 10.03 -9.72 -15.21
N ILE A 298 9.08 -8.90 -14.77
CA ILE A 298 8.28 -9.11 -13.56
C ILE A 298 7.15 -10.08 -13.91
N SER A 299 7.08 -11.19 -13.19
CA SER A 299 6.04 -12.20 -13.41
C SER A 299 4.75 -11.92 -12.60
N ASP A 300 4.85 -11.20 -11.49
CA ASP A 300 3.70 -10.85 -10.63
C ASP A 300 3.92 -9.48 -9.97
N LEU A 301 3.05 -8.51 -10.27
CA LEU A 301 3.10 -7.15 -9.71
C LEU A 301 2.81 -7.09 -8.20
N THR A 302 2.21 -8.14 -7.62
CA THR A 302 1.87 -8.22 -6.20
C THR A 302 2.93 -8.89 -5.33
N ALA A 303 3.87 -9.60 -5.96
CA ALA A 303 5.02 -10.23 -5.30
C ALA A 303 6.27 -9.34 -5.42
N PRO A 304 7.29 -9.54 -4.55
CA PRO A 304 8.60 -8.95 -4.76
C PRO A 304 9.17 -9.27 -6.14
N ASP A 305 9.91 -8.32 -6.72
CA ASP A 305 10.66 -8.55 -7.96
C ASP A 305 11.69 -9.66 -7.72
N ALA A 306 11.92 -10.53 -8.69
CA ALA A 306 12.93 -11.58 -8.59
C ALA A 306 13.40 -11.92 -10.01
N ILE A 307 14.53 -11.34 -10.43
CA ILE A 307 15.10 -11.63 -11.75
C ILE A 307 15.92 -12.93 -11.73
N TYR A 308 16.51 -13.26 -10.58
CA TYR A 308 17.34 -14.45 -10.42
C TYR A 308 17.32 -14.94 -8.97
N VAL A 309 17.24 -16.25 -8.77
CA VAL A 309 17.33 -16.88 -7.45
C VAL A 309 18.78 -17.32 -7.22
N LEU A 310 19.40 -16.79 -6.17
CA LEU A 310 20.76 -17.12 -5.75
C LEU A 310 20.79 -18.51 -5.10
N PRO A 311 21.87 -19.30 -5.30
CA PRO A 311 22.03 -20.60 -4.64
C PRO A 311 22.40 -20.48 -3.15
N PHE A 312 22.48 -19.26 -2.61
CA PHE A 312 22.80 -18.97 -1.23
C PHE A 312 21.95 -17.80 -0.72
N THR A 313 21.65 -17.79 0.57
CA THR A 313 20.90 -16.71 1.23
C THR A 313 21.85 -15.58 1.64
N ILE A 314 21.58 -14.35 1.19
CA ILE A 314 22.27 -13.16 1.69
C ILE A 314 21.53 -12.70 2.96
N PRO A 315 22.22 -12.49 4.09
CA PRO A 315 21.60 -11.91 5.28
C PRO A 315 20.87 -10.62 4.92
N PHE A 316 19.64 -10.46 5.40
CA PHE A 316 18.76 -9.31 5.18
C PHE A 316 18.15 -9.17 3.76
N LEU A 317 18.85 -9.55 2.68
CA LEU A 317 18.34 -9.46 1.30
C LEU A 317 17.59 -10.73 0.85
N GLY A 318 17.85 -11.87 1.49
CA GLY A 318 17.23 -13.14 1.12
C GLY A 318 17.95 -13.83 -0.04
N GLU A 319 17.22 -14.70 -0.75
CA GLU A 319 17.76 -15.57 -1.81
C GLU A 319 17.52 -15.01 -3.22
N ASN A 320 16.77 -13.92 -3.37
CA ASN A 320 16.46 -13.37 -4.68
C ASN A 320 17.32 -12.17 -4.99
N LEU A 321 17.69 -12.02 -6.25
CA LEU A 321 18.23 -10.79 -6.82
C LEU A 321 17.08 -9.97 -7.40
N ASN A 322 16.85 -8.78 -6.84
CA ASN A 322 15.71 -7.94 -7.20
C ASN A 322 16.24 -6.71 -7.96
N LEU A 323 15.92 -6.61 -9.26
CA LEU A 323 16.46 -5.58 -10.14
C LEU A 323 15.75 -4.23 -9.92
N LEU A 324 14.44 -4.24 -9.75
CA LEU A 324 13.60 -3.05 -9.57
C LEU A 324 14.06 -2.16 -8.39
N PRO A 325 14.28 -2.69 -7.17
CA PRO A 325 14.81 -1.90 -6.06
C PRO A 325 16.17 -1.28 -6.35
N LEU A 326 17.05 -1.99 -7.08
CA LEU A 326 18.36 -1.47 -7.47
C LEU A 326 18.25 -0.32 -8.48
N LEU A 327 17.35 -0.43 -9.46
CA LEU A 327 17.04 0.66 -10.38
C LEU A 327 16.43 1.86 -9.64
N TYR A 328 15.55 1.61 -8.66
CA TYR A 328 15.01 2.65 -7.79
C TYR A 328 16.11 3.35 -7.00
N ALA A 329 17.08 2.61 -6.44
CA ALA A 329 18.24 3.18 -5.76
C ALA A 329 19.05 4.08 -6.69
N GLY A 330 19.38 3.58 -7.89
CA GLY A 330 20.14 4.33 -8.89
C GLY A 330 19.44 5.62 -9.33
N THR A 331 18.12 5.56 -9.57
CA THR A 331 17.33 6.75 -9.92
C THR A 331 17.22 7.72 -8.76
N THR A 332 17.12 7.25 -7.52
CA THR A 332 17.09 8.14 -6.35
C THR A 332 18.42 8.86 -6.15
N LEU A 333 19.55 8.15 -6.31
CA LEU A 333 20.89 8.77 -6.27
C LEU A 333 21.07 9.80 -7.39
N LEU A 334 20.59 9.49 -8.59
CA LEU A 334 20.60 10.44 -9.71
C LEU A 334 19.72 11.67 -9.42
N GLN A 335 18.52 11.45 -8.86
CA GLN A 335 17.60 12.51 -8.46
C GLN A 335 18.23 13.43 -7.40
N GLN A 336 18.94 12.88 -6.41
CA GLN A 336 19.66 13.67 -5.42
C GLN A 336 20.74 14.57 -6.03
N LYS A 337 21.51 14.04 -7.01
CA LYS A 337 22.54 14.82 -7.71
C LYS A 337 21.97 15.94 -8.59
N ILE A 338 20.80 15.71 -9.19
CA ILE A 338 20.14 16.70 -10.07
C ILE A 338 19.32 17.70 -9.25
N GLY A 339 18.81 17.28 -8.09
CA GLY A 339 18.00 18.08 -7.19
C GLY A 339 18.72 19.35 -6.76
N VAL A 340 17.99 20.47 -6.81
CA VAL A 340 18.54 21.75 -6.38
C VAL A 340 18.25 21.94 -4.90
N GLY A 341 19.30 22.14 -4.09
CA GLY A 341 19.16 22.75 -2.76
C GLY A 341 19.10 21.82 -1.54
N MET A 342 19.29 20.51 -1.67
CA MET A 342 19.32 19.61 -0.50
C MET A 342 20.72 19.22 -0.02
N GLU A 343 21.77 19.45 -0.82
CA GLU A 343 23.10 18.94 -0.46
C GLU A 343 23.82 19.73 0.63
N THR A 344 23.47 20.99 0.92
CA THR A 344 24.50 21.85 1.55
C THR A 344 24.03 23.00 2.45
N ALA A 345 22.84 22.91 3.05
CA ALA A 345 22.52 23.84 4.15
C ALA A 345 23.25 23.48 5.47
N ASN A 346 23.73 22.24 5.66
CA ASN A 346 24.57 21.84 6.80
C ASN A 346 25.20 20.44 6.58
N ALA A 347 26.28 20.33 5.82
CA ALA A 347 26.98 19.04 5.61
C ALA A 347 27.51 18.39 6.91
N ASP A 348 27.67 19.18 7.98
CA ASP A 348 28.14 18.70 9.29
C ASP A 348 27.01 18.36 10.28
N ASN A 349 25.74 18.63 9.96
CA ASN A 349 24.67 18.20 10.86
C ASN A 349 24.46 16.68 10.72
N PRO A 350 24.57 15.89 11.80
CA PRO A 350 24.39 14.44 11.73
C PRO A 350 23.02 14.04 11.16
N ASN A 351 21.98 14.86 11.38
CA ASN A 351 20.64 14.67 10.81
C ASN A 351 20.63 14.71 9.26
N MET A 352 21.48 15.52 8.65
CA MET A 352 21.55 15.64 7.18
C MET A 352 22.35 14.49 6.55
N LYS A 353 23.39 14.00 7.24
CA LYS A 353 24.11 12.78 6.83
C LYS A 353 23.18 11.57 6.80
N MET A 354 22.25 11.45 7.76
CA MET A 354 21.23 10.40 7.75
C MET A 354 20.31 10.49 6.51
N MET A 355 19.98 11.70 6.07
CA MET A 355 19.13 11.93 4.90
C MET A 355 19.81 11.53 3.58
N GLN A 356 21.15 11.61 3.50
CA GLN A 356 21.91 11.12 2.35
C GLN A 356 21.85 9.58 2.23
N TYR A 357 21.82 8.87 3.36
CA TYR A 357 21.71 7.40 3.40
C TYR A 357 20.26 6.89 3.34
N MET A 358 19.26 7.78 3.50
CA MET A 358 17.84 7.42 3.48
C MET A 358 17.40 6.66 2.22
N PRO A 359 17.84 6.99 0.98
CA PRO A 359 17.55 6.18 -0.20
C PRO A 359 18.06 4.74 -0.12
N LEU A 360 19.23 4.53 0.48
CA LEU A 360 19.81 3.20 0.64
C LEU A 360 18.96 2.36 1.62
N ILE A 361 18.51 3.00 2.71
CA ILE A 361 17.58 2.38 3.67
C ILE A 361 16.26 2.02 2.98
N PHE A 362 15.66 2.93 2.21
CA PHE A 362 14.42 2.65 1.49
C PHE A 362 14.58 1.57 0.42
N THR A 363 15.74 1.49 -0.22
CA THR A 363 16.06 0.40 -1.17
C THR A 363 16.02 -0.95 -0.47
N PHE A 364 16.61 -1.03 0.73
CA PHE A 364 16.59 -2.26 1.52
C PHE A 364 15.16 -2.64 1.96
N ILE A 365 14.33 -1.66 2.33
CA ILE A 365 12.91 -1.88 2.66
C ILE A 365 12.14 -2.37 1.41
N PHE A 366 12.30 -1.67 0.28
CA PHE A 366 11.61 -1.98 -0.98
C PHE A 366 12.04 -3.31 -1.60
N TYR A 367 13.18 -3.86 -1.16
CA TYR A 367 13.64 -5.17 -1.59
C TYR A 367 12.57 -6.26 -1.37
N ASN A 368 11.85 -6.19 -0.26
CA ASN A 368 10.84 -7.19 0.11
C ASN A 368 9.40 -6.75 -0.20
N PHE A 369 9.22 -5.65 -0.93
CA PHE A 369 7.90 -5.09 -1.21
C PHE A 369 7.39 -5.51 -2.60
N ALA A 370 6.07 -5.44 -2.79
CA ALA A 370 5.43 -5.75 -4.07
C ALA A 370 6.06 -4.94 -5.21
N SER A 371 6.43 -5.63 -6.29
CA SER A 371 7.13 -5.06 -7.44
C SER A 371 6.34 -3.93 -8.11
N GLY A 372 5.01 -3.99 -8.11
CA GLY A 372 4.15 -2.91 -8.62
C GLY A 372 4.28 -1.60 -7.83
N LEU A 373 4.48 -1.68 -6.51
CA LEU A 373 4.74 -0.50 -5.68
C LEU A 373 6.13 0.08 -5.98
N VAL A 374 7.14 -0.77 -6.09
CA VAL A 374 8.51 -0.32 -6.44
C VAL A 374 8.55 0.28 -7.85
N LEU A 375 7.81 -0.29 -8.80
CA LEU A 375 7.64 0.23 -10.16
C LEU A 375 7.03 1.64 -10.16
N TYR A 376 5.99 1.88 -9.36
CA TYR A 376 5.43 3.22 -9.16
C TYR A 376 6.50 4.21 -8.69
N PHE A 377 7.30 3.84 -7.68
CA PHE A 377 8.35 4.71 -7.14
C PHE A 377 9.48 4.98 -8.14
N LEU A 378 9.89 3.96 -8.88
CA LEU A 378 10.88 4.10 -9.95
C LEU A 378 10.39 5.11 -11.00
N CYS A 379 9.16 4.95 -11.50
CA CYS A 379 8.58 5.85 -12.49
C CYS A 379 8.39 7.26 -11.92
N SER A 380 7.94 7.36 -10.67
CA SER A 380 7.79 8.61 -9.93
C SER A 380 9.11 9.38 -9.86
N ASN A 381 10.22 8.68 -9.59
CA ASN A 381 11.56 9.28 -9.57
C ASN A 381 12.00 9.76 -10.96
N ILE A 382 11.80 8.94 -11.99
CA ILE A 382 12.13 9.28 -13.38
C ILE A 382 11.37 10.54 -13.82
N PHE A 383 10.06 10.60 -13.55
CA PHE A 383 9.25 11.78 -13.86
C PHE A 383 9.69 13.01 -13.08
N THR A 384 10.06 12.87 -11.81
CA THR A 384 10.61 13.98 -11.04
C THR A 384 11.96 14.45 -11.57
N ILE A 385 12.85 13.54 -12.00
CA ILE A 385 14.10 13.93 -12.67
C ILE A 385 13.80 14.73 -13.93
N PHE A 386 12.89 14.24 -14.78
CA PHE A 386 12.49 14.92 -16.00
C PHE A 386 11.89 16.30 -15.72
N GLN A 387 10.99 16.39 -14.74
CA GLN A 387 10.40 17.66 -14.29
C GLN A 387 11.45 18.63 -13.78
N ASN A 388 12.41 18.17 -12.96
CA ASN A 388 13.50 19.01 -12.44
C ASN A 388 14.40 19.53 -13.57
N LEU A 389 14.74 18.70 -14.56
CA LEU A 389 15.53 19.10 -15.71
C LEU A 389 14.83 20.17 -16.56
N ILE A 390 13.53 20.00 -16.81
CA ILE A 390 12.71 21.00 -17.51
C ILE A 390 12.66 22.30 -16.71
N THR A 391 12.35 22.20 -15.41
CA THR A 391 12.20 23.37 -14.54
C THR A 391 13.51 24.16 -14.44
N LYS A 392 14.65 23.47 -14.36
CA LYS A 392 15.98 24.08 -14.42
C LYS A 392 16.23 24.85 -15.72
N ARG A 393 15.81 24.30 -16.86
CA ARG A 393 15.93 24.99 -18.16
C ARG A 393 15.03 26.22 -18.25
N ILE A 394 13.78 26.12 -17.81
CA ILE A 394 12.81 27.22 -17.85
C ILE A 394 13.29 28.40 -16.99
N LEU A 395 13.67 28.12 -15.73
CA LEU A 395 14.11 29.17 -14.80
C LEU A 395 15.47 29.77 -15.19
N GLY A 396 16.38 28.95 -15.74
CA GLY A 396 17.66 29.46 -16.27
C GLY A 396 17.48 30.39 -17.47
N ALA A 397 16.44 30.18 -18.29
CA ALA A 397 16.09 31.10 -19.36
C ALA A 397 15.52 32.41 -18.81
N GLU A 398 14.69 32.36 -17.77
CA GLU A 398 14.12 33.54 -17.10
C GLU A 398 15.22 34.46 -16.53
N GLU A 399 16.19 33.91 -15.78
CA GLU A 399 17.33 34.70 -15.25
C GLU A 399 18.17 35.32 -16.38
N SER A 400 18.32 34.66 -17.53
CA SER A 400 19.07 35.23 -18.66
C SER A 400 18.35 36.40 -19.34
N VAL A 401 17.02 36.43 -19.33
CA VAL A 401 16.22 37.51 -19.91
C VAL A 401 16.22 38.74 -18.99
N ASP A 402 16.11 38.54 -17.67
CA ASP A 402 16.16 39.63 -16.69
C ASP A 402 17.53 40.34 -16.70
N VAL A 403 18.63 39.63 -16.90
CA VAL A 403 19.99 40.20 -17.01
C VAL A 403 20.20 41.00 -18.31
N ILE A 404 19.42 40.71 -19.37
CA ILE A 404 19.48 41.46 -20.63
C ILE A 404 18.61 42.73 -20.57
N GLN A 405 17.59 42.77 -19.69
CA GLN A 405 16.66 43.88 -19.57
C GLN A 405 16.99 44.88 -18.44
N GLY A 406 17.82 44.50 -17.46
CA GLY A 406 18.33 45.37 -16.40
C GLY A 406 19.70 45.94 -16.71
#